data_AF-A0A1Q4GH10-F1
#
_entry.id   AF-A0A1Q4GH10-F1
#
_cell.length_a   1.000
_cell.length_b   1.000
_cell.length_c   1.000
_cell.angle_alpha   90.00
_cell.angle_beta   90.00
_cell.angle_gamma   90.00
#
_symmetry.space_group_name_H-M   'P 1'
#
loop_
_entity.id
_entity.type
_entity.pdbx_description
1 polymer ?
#
loop_
_entity_poly.entity_id
_entity_poly.type
_entity_poly.pdbx_seq_one_letter_code
_entity_poly.pdbx_strand_id
1 'polypeptide(L)'
;MGILSCGHNTRVNNTDLKDSSELKTIAVKDTVDAAKFPPLPIDYDRTKVLKNTYVVDRAGVELRQGADGAAPLLGKYPYGTKLDVIGEEGEWVAVMDRIQRDYKGRNGETGDITRWEKVYVAKSKLGKQDQITISPRDLNSIVSLTINGKETYYEKGHSLDKYLQLELIDKQTFLAAQNTAKNYLIKDTLSYPKNGKTLELPLTNGKKLIFTDKDIDNELEASYSYKGHYDFLNAFAVDGNYWESADVRLFDKQDGHLIVECGDYPFFSADKNYLMTLHADPYESTGDLQLFHVKQGKVTPMLFVSFKEWMPTWKEELMFWGKDGCIYTAANHIDGYWGDEGSLNERSQFIRIRILPY
;
A
#
# COMPACT_ATOMS: atom_id res chain seq x y z
N MET A 1 -0.77 2.36 35.97
CA MET A 1 0.15 3.16 35.12
C MET A 1 -0.37 3.07 33.69
N GLY A 2 -0.28 4.19 32.96
CA GLY A 2 -1.21 4.61 31.92
C GLY A 2 -1.49 3.62 30.79
N ILE A 3 -2.78 3.43 30.56
CA ILE A 3 -3.38 2.78 29.39
C ILE A 3 -3.50 3.88 28.33
N LEU A 4 -2.81 3.75 27.20
CA LEU A 4 -3.00 4.63 26.05
C LEU A 4 -4.24 4.13 25.29
N SER A 5 -5.38 4.66 25.71
CA SER A 5 -6.64 4.60 24.98
C SER A 5 -6.65 5.73 23.96
N CYS A 6 -6.61 5.40 22.68
CA CYS A 6 -6.84 6.36 21.60
C CYS A 6 -8.34 6.51 21.40
N GLY A 7 -8.95 7.40 22.19
CA GLY A 7 -10.29 7.92 21.96
C GLY A 7 -10.19 9.42 21.70
N HIS A 8 -10.43 9.85 20.46
CA HIS A 8 -10.77 11.24 20.17
C HIS A 8 -12.21 11.30 19.67
N ASN A 9 -13.08 11.82 20.54
CA ASN A 9 -14.41 12.28 20.18
C ASN A 9 -14.27 13.61 19.43
N THR A 10 -14.63 13.63 18.15
CA THR A 10 -15.01 14.86 17.45
C THR A 10 -16.36 14.64 16.78
N ARG A 11 -17.34 15.48 17.16
CA ARG A 11 -18.68 15.55 16.58
C ARG A 11 -18.58 15.72 15.06
N VAL A 12 -19.20 14.82 14.30
CA VAL A 12 -19.43 14.98 12.86
C VAL A 12 -20.90 15.31 12.62
N ASN A 13 -21.14 16.51 12.11
CA ASN A 13 -22.36 16.84 11.39
C ASN A 13 -22.23 16.27 9.97
N ASN A 14 -23.30 15.64 9.48
CA ASN A 14 -23.48 15.20 8.10
C ASN A 14 -23.01 16.24 7.07
N THR A 15 -22.19 15.83 6.10
CA THR A 15 -22.44 15.99 4.65
C THR A 15 -21.30 15.36 3.84
N ASP A 16 -21.71 14.54 2.87
CA ASP A 16 -21.04 14.16 1.62
C ASP A 16 -19.69 13.44 1.65
N LEU A 17 -19.79 12.11 1.50
CA LEU A 17 -18.76 11.22 0.96
C LEU A 17 -18.33 11.72 -0.43
N LYS A 18 -17.07 12.12 -0.58
CA LYS A 18 -16.40 12.26 -1.86
C LYS A 18 -15.31 11.21 -1.99
N ASP A 19 -15.51 10.37 -3.00
CA ASP A 19 -14.58 9.47 -3.66
C ASP A 19 -13.19 10.12 -3.77
N SER A 20 -12.18 9.52 -3.14
CA SER A 20 -10.80 10.01 -3.13
C SER A 20 -9.95 9.19 -4.10
N SER A 21 -9.86 9.68 -5.33
CA SER A 21 -8.81 9.32 -6.28
C SER A 21 -8.34 10.59 -7.01
N GLU A 22 -7.77 11.53 -6.26
CA GLU A 22 -7.10 12.69 -6.86
C GLU A 22 -5.72 12.27 -7.38
N LEU A 23 -5.67 11.84 -8.64
CA LEU A 23 -4.46 11.91 -9.46
C LEU A 23 -3.92 13.35 -9.38
N LYS A 24 -2.76 13.54 -8.75
CA LYS A 24 -2.06 14.84 -8.67
C LYS A 24 -1.52 15.24 -10.05
N THR A 25 -2.39 15.72 -10.92
CA THR A 25 -2.01 16.45 -12.13
C THR A 25 -1.57 17.85 -11.70
N ILE A 26 -0.28 18.15 -11.85
CA ILE A 26 0.22 19.53 -11.68
C ILE A 26 -0.22 20.31 -12.93
N ALA A 27 -1.40 20.91 -12.87
CA ALA A 27 -1.93 21.76 -13.93
C ALA A 27 -1.16 23.09 -13.98
N VAL A 28 -0.50 23.35 -15.11
CA VAL A 28 0.13 24.66 -15.37
C VAL A 28 -0.93 25.55 -16.01
N LYS A 29 -1.24 26.70 -15.39
CA LYS A 29 -2.19 27.68 -15.93
C LYS A 29 -1.70 28.24 -17.27
N ASP A 30 -2.52 28.08 -18.30
CA ASP A 30 -2.23 28.51 -19.66
C ASP A 30 -2.50 30.01 -19.84
N THR A 31 -1.50 30.75 -20.34
CA THR A 31 -1.65 32.13 -20.81
C THR A 31 -1.30 32.19 -22.30
N VAL A 32 -2.32 31.96 -23.12
CA VAL A 32 -2.55 32.42 -24.51
C VAL A 32 -1.37 32.34 -25.50
N ASP A 33 -1.46 31.37 -26.43
CA ASP A 33 -1.18 31.60 -27.87
C ASP A 33 -1.97 30.57 -28.75
N ALA A 34 -3.22 30.93 -29.08
CA ALA A 34 -4.30 29.98 -29.38
C ALA A 34 -4.59 29.68 -30.88
N ALA A 35 -3.77 30.09 -31.85
CA ALA A 35 -4.15 29.91 -33.26
C ALA A 35 -3.78 28.53 -33.86
N LYS A 36 -2.67 27.91 -33.40
CA LYS A 36 -2.16 26.65 -34.00
C LYS A 36 -2.70 25.39 -33.31
N PHE A 37 -3.01 25.47 -32.01
CA PHE A 37 -3.45 24.33 -31.20
C PHE A 37 -4.67 24.73 -30.36
N PRO A 38 -5.88 24.72 -30.95
CA PRO A 38 -7.09 25.01 -30.19
C PRO A 38 -7.38 23.88 -29.16
N PRO A 39 -8.12 24.18 -28.08
CA PRO A 39 -8.68 23.16 -27.21
C PRO A 39 -9.51 22.13 -27.99
N LEU A 40 -9.45 20.87 -27.59
CA LEU A 40 -10.09 19.76 -28.31
C LEU A 40 -11.11 19.07 -27.39
N PRO A 41 -12.26 19.70 -27.11
CA PRO A 41 -13.28 19.12 -26.23
C PRO A 41 -13.82 17.81 -26.81
N ILE A 42 -14.09 16.85 -25.93
CA ILE A 42 -14.69 15.56 -26.28
C ILE A 42 -15.93 15.30 -25.42
N ASP A 43 -16.85 14.50 -25.97
CA ASP A 43 -17.99 13.95 -25.23
C ASP A 43 -17.56 12.62 -24.60
N TYR A 44 -17.47 12.58 -23.27
CA TYR A 44 -17.00 11.41 -22.53
C TYR A 44 -17.85 10.16 -22.83
N ASP A 45 -19.18 10.30 -22.82
CA ASP A 45 -20.11 9.17 -22.98
C ASP A 45 -20.08 8.58 -24.40
N ARG A 46 -19.57 9.35 -25.38
CA ARG A 46 -19.47 8.94 -26.78
C ARG A 46 -18.05 8.58 -27.21
N THR A 47 -17.05 8.84 -26.38
CA THR A 47 -15.65 8.59 -26.73
C THR A 47 -15.31 7.14 -26.41
N LYS A 48 -14.94 6.39 -27.44
CA LYS A 48 -14.51 5.00 -27.29
C LYS A 48 -13.05 4.94 -26.87
N VAL A 49 -12.77 4.35 -25.71
CA VAL A 49 -11.42 3.92 -25.33
C VAL A 49 -11.01 2.75 -26.23
N LEU A 50 -9.89 2.91 -26.94
CA LEU A 50 -9.35 1.91 -27.85
C LEU A 50 -8.52 0.87 -27.11
N LYS A 51 -7.74 1.32 -26.12
CA LYS A 51 -6.90 0.49 -25.25
C LYS A 51 -6.42 1.32 -24.05
N ASN A 52 -5.90 0.63 -23.05
CA ASN A 52 -5.12 1.25 -21.98
C ASN A 52 -3.62 1.15 -22.27
N THR A 53 -2.88 2.16 -21.82
CA THR A 53 -1.41 2.18 -21.82
C THR A 53 -0.92 2.82 -20.53
N TYR A 54 0.36 2.63 -20.20
CA TYR A 54 0.94 3.12 -18.95
C TYR A 54 2.14 4.03 -19.23
N VAL A 55 2.36 5.01 -18.37
CA VAL A 55 3.57 5.84 -18.40
C VAL A 55 4.73 5.05 -17.81
N VAL A 56 5.65 4.59 -18.65
CA VAL A 56 6.78 3.74 -18.23
C VAL A 56 8.10 4.51 -18.13
N ASP A 57 8.14 5.75 -18.60
CA ASP A 57 9.27 6.65 -18.38
C ASP A 57 9.24 7.16 -16.93
N ARG A 58 10.34 6.95 -16.18
CA ARG A 58 10.48 7.36 -14.77
C ARG A 58 10.42 8.87 -14.59
N ALA A 59 10.82 9.63 -15.59
CA ALA A 59 10.66 11.07 -15.57
C ALA A 59 9.21 11.47 -15.85
N GLY A 60 8.29 10.57 -16.19
CA GLY A 60 6.92 10.88 -16.60
C GLY A 60 6.82 11.34 -18.05
N VAL A 61 5.60 11.61 -18.50
CA VAL A 61 5.32 12.08 -19.86
C VAL A 61 4.60 13.43 -19.84
N GLU A 62 5.06 14.32 -20.71
CA GLU A 62 4.45 15.63 -20.91
C GLU A 62 3.11 15.50 -21.62
N LEU A 63 2.11 16.21 -21.09
CA LEU A 63 0.76 16.29 -21.64
C LEU A 63 0.65 17.54 -22.51
N ARG A 64 0.30 17.39 -23.78
CA ARG A 64 0.29 18.48 -24.76
C ARG A 64 -1.05 18.67 -25.44
N GLN A 65 -1.30 19.91 -25.87
CA GLN A 65 -2.51 20.29 -26.59
C GLN A 65 -2.67 19.63 -27.96
N GLY A 66 -1.55 19.30 -28.62
CA GLY A 66 -1.52 18.77 -29.97
C GLY A 66 -0.40 17.73 -30.14
N ALA A 67 -0.50 16.95 -31.23
CA ALA A 67 0.49 15.95 -31.65
C ALA A 67 1.78 16.60 -32.22
N ASP A 68 2.37 17.53 -31.49
CA ASP A 68 3.56 18.29 -31.88
C ASP A 68 4.37 18.64 -30.62
N GLY A 69 5.70 18.48 -30.68
CA GLY A 69 6.59 18.84 -29.56
C GLY A 69 6.61 20.34 -29.26
N ALA A 70 6.20 21.17 -30.22
CA ALA A 70 6.00 22.60 -30.05
C ALA A 70 4.57 22.97 -29.56
N ALA A 71 3.67 22.00 -29.40
CA ALA A 71 2.33 22.26 -28.88
C ALA A 71 2.38 22.68 -27.40
N PRO A 72 1.46 23.54 -26.94
CA PRO A 72 1.37 23.96 -25.54
C PRO A 72 1.42 22.79 -24.57
N LEU A 73 2.24 22.93 -23.54
CA LEU A 73 2.34 22.00 -22.41
C LEU A 73 1.21 22.29 -21.44
N LEU A 74 0.37 21.29 -21.18
CA LEU A 74 -0.77 21.40 -20.28
C LEU A 74 -0.46 20.85 -18.88
N GLY A 75 0.52 19.95 -18.81
CA GLY A 75 0.91 19.30 -17.56
C GLY A 75 1.80 18.10 -17.83
N LYS A 76 1.79 17.16 -16.89
CA LYS A 76 2.66 16.00 -16.93
C LYS A 76 2.03 14.85 -16.15
N TYR A 77 1.97 13.67 -16.77
CA TYR A 77 1.62 12.45 -16.05
C TYR A 77 2.86 11.86 -15.37
N PRO A 78 2.75 11.48 -14.09
CA PRO A 78 3.81 10.75 -13.42
C PRO A 78 3.99 9.34 -14.02
N TYR A 79 5.11 8.70 -13.68
CA TYR A 79 5.32 7.28 -13.93
C TYR A 79 4.17 6.46 -13.36
N GLY A 80 3.85 5.32 -13.98
CA GLY A 80 2.79 4.43 -13.52
C GLY A 80 1.36 4.84 -13.92
N THR A 81 1.14 6.08 -14.36
CA THR A 81 -0.21 6.55 -14.72
C THR A 81 -0.80 5.71 -15.85
N LYS A 82 -2.00 5.15 -15.59
CA LYS A 82 -2.84 4.49 -16.60
C LYS A 82 -3.52 5.54 -17.46
N LEU A 83 -3.42 5.40 -18.78
CA LEU A 83 -3.98 6.32 -19.76
C LEU A 83 -4.97 5.61 -20.69
N ASP A 84 -6.12 6.25 -20.88
CA ASP A 84 -7.16 5.81 -21.81
C ASP A 84 -6.86 6.35 -23.21
N VAL A 85 -6.41 5.46 -24.10
CA VAL A 85 -6.05 5.81 -25.48
C VAL A 85 -7.30 5.90 -26.33
N ILE A 86 -7.51 7.05 -26.97
CA ILE A 86 -8.64 7.32 -27.85
C ILE A 86 -8.22 7.53 -29.32
N GLY A 87 -6.91 7.55 -29.59
CA GLY A 87 -6.35 7.61 -30.93
C GLY A 87 -4.83 7.56 -30.94
N GLU A 88 -4.25 7.36 -32.13
CA GLU A 88 -2.81 7.43 -32.37
C GLU A 88 -2.54 8.31 -33.60
N GLU A 89 -1.54 9.19 -33.49
CA GLU A 89 -1.19 10.16 -34.54
C GLU A 89 0.35 10.23 -34.65
N GLY A 90 0.93 9.38 -35.50
CA GLY A 90 2.39 9.28 -35.66
C GLY A 90 3.09 8.86 -34.35
N GLU A 91 4.00 9.70 -33.88
CA GLU A 91 4.74 9.50 -32.62
C GLU A 91 3.96 9.89 -31.36
N TRP A 92 2.70 10.27 -31.51
CA TRP A 92 1.83 10.74 -30.42
C TRP A 92 0.66 9.80 -30.20
N VAL A 93 0.26 9.69 -28.93
CA VAL A 93 -0.95 9.00 -28.51
C VAL A 93 -1.93 10.06 -28.04
N ALA A 94 -3.15 10.01 -28.57
CA ALA A 94 -4.26 10.82 -28.12
C ALA A 94 -4.92 10.13 -26.92
N VAL A 95 -5.00 10.82 -25.80
CA VAL A 95 -5.64 10.36 -24.56
C VAL A 95 -6.73 11.35 -24.15
N MET A 96 -7.67 10.86 -23.35
CA MET A 96 -8.72 11.70 -22.77
C MET A 96 -8.34 12.15 -21.36
N ASP A 97 -8.51 13.44 -21.09
CA ASP A 97 -8.27 13.99 -19.75
C ASP A 97 -9.20 15.16 -19.44
N ARG A 98 -9.38 15.46 -18.15
CA ARG A 98 -10.10 16.63 -17.66
C ARG A 98 -9.13 17.82 -17.59
N ILE A 99 -9.34 18.80 -18.47
CA ILE A 99 -8.53 20.00 -18.53
C ILE A 99 -9.30 21.19 -17.95
N GLN A 100 -8.67 21.89 -17.01
CA GLN A 100 -9.14 23.15 -16.46
C GLN A 100 -8.69 24.32 -17.35
N ARG A 101 -9.61 25.22 -17.69
CA ARG A 101 -9.38 26.36 -18.58
C ARG A 101 -10.02 27.62 -18.01
N ASP A 102 -9.42 28.76 -18.31
CA ASP A 102 -10.07 30.05 -18.13
C ASP A 102 -11.31 30.13 -19.05
N TYR A 103 -12.44 30.43 -18.45
CA TYR A 103 -13.70 30.72 -19.14
C TYR A 103 -13.93 32.21 -19.17
N LYS A 104 -14.25 32.73 -20.36
CA LYS A 104 -14.76 34.08 -20.56
C LYS A 104 -16.11 34.00 -21.26
N GLY A 105 -17.18 34.28 -20.51
CA GLY A 105 -18.54 34.34 -21.02
C GLY A 105 -18.77 35.57 -21.90
N ARG A 106 -19.80 35.51 -22.75
CA ARG A 106 -20.17 36.63 -23.64
C ARG A 106 -20.55 37.92 -22.91
N ASN A 107 -20.91 37.82 -21.63
CA ASN A 107 -21.33 38.93 -20.77
C ASN A 107 -20.22 39.40 -19.81
N GLY A 108 -18.96 39.03 -20.05
CA GLY A 108 -17.84 39.42 -19.19
C GLY A 108 -17.66 38.56 -17.93
N GLU A 109 -18.43 37.49 -17.78
CA GLU A 109 -18.22 36.48 -16.75
C GLU A 109 -16.85 35.82 -16.92
N THR A 110 -16.10 35.71 -15.82
CA THR A 110 -14.83 35.01 -15.77
C THR A 110 -14.90 33.90 -14.75
N GLY A 111 -14.35 32.74 -15.06
CA GLY A 111 -14.25 31.62 -14.12
C GLY A 111 -13.37 30.51 -14.69
N ASP A 112 -13.34 29.38 -14.01
CA ASP A 112 -12.64 28.20 -14.48
C ASP A 112 -13.67 27.16 -14.95
N ILE A 113 -13.43 26.55 -16.11
CA ILE A 113 -14.20 25.40 -16.58
C ILE A 113 -13.29 24.18 -16.64
N THR A 114 -13.79 23.06 -16.14
CA THR A 114 -13.16 21.75 -16.31
C THR A 114 -14.01 20.95 -17.28
N ARG A 115 -13.40 20.45 -18.36
CA ARG A 115 -14.07 19.61 -19.35
C ARG A 115 -13.15 18.53 -19.86
N TRP A 116 -13.74 17.47 -20.40
CA TRP A 116 -13.01 16.43 -21.10
C TRP A 116 -12.44 16.98 -22.40
N GLU A 117 -11.15 16.79 -22.61
CA GLU A 117 -10.45 17.12 -23.84
C GLU A 117 -9.60 15.96 -24.34
N LYS A 118 -9.41 15.90 -25.65
CA LYS A 118 -8.37 15.11 -26.29
C LYS A 118 -7.04 15.84 -26.15
N VAL A 119 -6.06 15.15 -25.60
CA VAL A 119 -4.71 15.65 -25.35
C VAL A 119 -3.69 14.61 -25.79
N TYR A 120 -2.42 15.00 -25.92
CA TYR A 120 -1.41 14.18 -26.58
C TYR A 120 -0.19 13.95 -25.70
N VAL A 121 0.32 12.73 -25.76
CA VAL A 121 1.53 12.29 -25.06
C VAL A 121 2.45 11.55 -26.02
N ALA A 122 3.76 11.63 -25.80
CA ALA A 122 4.74 10.97 -26.66
C ALA A 122 4.68 9.44 -26.50
N LYS A 123 4.49 8.71 -27.61
CA LYS A 123 4.35 7.25 -27.63
C LYS A 123 5.58 6.52 -27.07
N SER A 124 6.77 7.09 -27.26
CA SER A 124 8.05 6.54 -26.80
C SER A 124 8.18 6.42 -25.28
N LYS A 125 7.33 7.11 -24.52
CA LYS A 125 7.31 7.10 -23.05
C LYS A 125 6.25 6.18 -22.45
N LEU A 126 5.48 5.51 -23.32
CA LEU A 126 4.35 4.68 -22.95
C LEU A 126 4.68 3.21 -23.14
N GLY A 127 4.01 2.38 -22.37
CA GLY A 127 4.21 0.95 -22.41
C GLY A 127 3.10 0.17 -21.72
N LYS A 128 3.42 -1.06 -21.39
CA LYS A 128 2.51 -2.01 -20.72
C LYS A 128 2.67 -1.92 -19.21
N GLN A 129 1.64 -2.38 -18.50
CA GLN A 129 1.64 -2.40 -17.04
C GLN A 129 2.80 -3.21 -16.45
N ASP A 130 3.21 -4.29 -17.11
CA ASP A 130 4.32 -5.14 -16.67
C ASP A 130 5.71 -4.47 -16.72
N GLN A 131 5.79 -3.27 -17.30
CA GLN A 131 6.99 -2.44 -17.29
C GLN A 131 7.01 -1.47 -16.10
N ILE A 132 5.89 -1.36 -15.36
CA ILE A 132 5.81 -0.63 -14.09
C ILE A 132 6.45 -1.48 -13.00
N THR A 133 7.71 -1.19 -12.76
CA THR A 133 8.60 -1.89 -11.83
C THR A 133 9.01 -0.99 -10.67
N ILE A 134 9.54 -1.59 -9.60
CA ILE A 134 10.28 -0.96 -8.52
C ILE A 134 11.73 -0.75 -8.97
N SER A 135 12.28 0.43 -8.70
CA SER A 135 13.69 0.77 -8.86
C SER A 135 14.41 0.79 -7.49
N PRO A 136 15.75 0.69 -7.46
CA PRO A 136 16.50 0.83 -6.20
C PRO A 136 16.25 2.15 -5.45
N ARG A 137 15.86 3.22 -6.15
CA ARG A 137 15.55 4.53 -5.53
C ARG A 137 14.19 4.52 -4.82
N ASP A 138 13.30 3.63 -5.23
CA ASP A 138 11.93 3.55 -4.73
C ASP A 138 11.91 2.85 -3.36
N LEU A 139 12.86 1.93 -3.14
CA LEU A 139 12.89 1.05 -1.96
C LEU A 139 12.90 1.80 -0.62
N ASN A 140 13.72 2.84 -0.51
CA ASN A 140 13.93 3.56 0.75
C ASN A 140 13.02 4.79 0.88
N SER A 141 12.11 5.04 -0.07
CA SER A 141 11.18 6.17 0.01
C SER A 141 10.06 5.85 1.00
N ILE A 142 9.94 6.63 2.07
CA ILE A 142 8.97 6.40 3.16
C ILE A 142 8.09 7.63 3.39
N VAL A 143 6.86 7.42 3.86
CA VAL A 143 5.95 8.49 4.31
C VAL A 143 5.79 8.56 5.83
N SER A 144 6.04 7.46 6.55
CA SER A 144 6.02 7.47 8.02
C SER A 144 7.15 6.62 8.60
N LEU A 145 7.63 7.05 9.77
CA LEU A 145 8.63 6.36 10.58
C LEU A 145 8.29 6.51 12.05
N THR A 146 8.05 5.38 12.73
CA THR A 146 7.86 5.34 14.19
C THR A 146 9.03 4.65 14.87
N ILE A 147 9.63 5.32 15.84
CA ILE A 147 10.73 4.79 16.67
C ILE A 147 10.43 5.07 18.12
N ASN A 148 10.53 4.05 18.97
CA ASN A 148 10.25 4.15 20.41
C ASN A 148 8.88 4.82 20.71
N GLY A 149 7.87 4.52 19.88
CA GLY A 149 6.52 5.07 20.00
C GLY A 149 6.35 6.52 19.54
N LYS A 150 7.39 7.15 18.97
CA LYS A 150 7.29 8.48 18.38
C LYS A 150 7.24 8.38 16.86
N GLU A 151 6.11 8.76 16.29
CA GLU A 151 5.91 8.85 14.85
C GLU A 151 6.47 10.15 14.27
N THR A 152 6.99 10.06 13.05
CA THR A 152 7.32 11.20 12.18
C THR A 152 6.73 10.94 10.79
N TYR A 153 5.87 11.85 10.34
CA TYR A 153 5.26 11.82 9.02
C TYR A 153 6.01 12.72 8.03
N TYR A 154 6.15 12.27 6.79
CA TYR A 154 6.86 12.92 5.70
C TYR A 154 5.96 13.07 4.47
N GLU A 155 5.17 14.15 4.43
CA GLU A 155 4.19 14.42 3.35
C GLU A 155 4.80 14.33 1.93
N LYS A 156 6.07 14.74 1.77
CA LYS A 156 6.79 14.72 0.48
C LYS A 156 7.65 13.47 0.27
N GLY A 157 7.58 12.52 1.18
CA GLY A 157 8.50 11.39 1.27
C GLY A 157 9.83 11.74 1.94
N HIS A 158 10.50 10.73 2.47
CA HIS A 158 11.85 10.80 3.04
C HIS A 158 12.65 9.55 2.67
N SER A 159 13.97 9.66 2.56
CA SER A 159 14.83 8.49 2.34
C SER A 159 15.14 7.82 3.67
N LEU A 160 14.86 6.54 3.80
CA LEU A 160 15.26 5.73 4.94
C LEU A 160 16.74 5.36 4.81
N ASP A 161 17.60 6.12 5.50
CA ASP A 161 19.07 5.93 5.45
C ASP A 161 19.63 5.20 6.69
N LYS A 162 18.76 4.78 7.61
CA LYS A 162 19.12 4.12 8.88
C LYS A 162 18.17 2.95 9.16
N TYR A 163 18.58 2.09 10.10
CA TYR A 163 17.82 0.95 10.63
C TYR A 163 17.60 -0.22 9.68
N LEU A 164 17.35 0.03 8.41
CA LEU A 164 17.12 -1.00 7.40
C LEU A 164 17.98 -0.74 6.16
N GLN A 165 18.43 -1.83 5.54
CA GLN A 165 18.99 -1.84 4.20
C GLN A 165 18.09 -2.68 3.31
N LEU A 166 17.55 -2.06 2.26
CA LEU A 166 16.70 -2.72 1.28
C LEU A 166 17.46 -2.89 -0.05
N GLU A 167 17.20 -3.99 -0.73
CA GLU A 167 17.74 -4.26 -2.06
C GLU A 167 16.77 -5.10 -2.89
N LEU A 168 16.75 -4.83 -4.20
CA LEU A 168 16.11 -5.71 -5.17
C LEU A 168 17.01 -6.91 -5.43
N ILE A 169 16.43 -8.10 -5.40
CA ILE A 169 17.11 -9.36 -5.69
C ILE A 169 16.42 -10.11 -6.82
N ASP A 170 17.14 -11.04 -7.44
CA ASP A 170 16.54 -11.94 -8.42
C ASP A 170 15.69 -13.03 -7.75
N LYS A 171 14.82 -13.64 -8.56
CA LYS A 171 13.93 -14.73 -8.14
C LYS A 171 14.69 -15.95 -7.61
N GLN A 172 15.86 -16.26 -8.14
CA GLN A 172 16.62 -17.44 -7.74
C GLN A 172 17.16 -17.28 -6.31
N THR A 173 17.67 -16.09 -5.98
CA THR A 173 18.14 -15.71 -4.65
C THR A 173 16.99 -15.75 -3.65
N PHE A 174 15.83 -15.20 -4.02
CA PHE A 174 14.63 -15.24 -3.19
C PHE A 174 14.19 -16.69 -2.88
N LEU A 175 14.06 -17.53 -3.90
CA LEU A 175 13.66 -18.94 -3.73
C LEU A 175 14.69 -19.75 -2.94
N ALA A 176 15.98 -19.47 -3.12
CA ALA A 176 17.03 -20.11 -2.32
C ALA A 176 16.90 -19.78 -0.83
N ALA A 177 16.60 -18.53 -0.48
CA ALA A 177 16.34 -18.12 0.89
C ALA A 177 15.05 -18.75 1.44
N GLN A 178 13.98 -18.77 0.65
CA GLN A 178 12.67 -19.31 1.01
C GLN A 178 12.75 -20.78 1.42
N ASN A 179 13.52 -21.59 0.71
CA ASN A 179 13.72 -23.01 1.01
C ASN A 179 14.34 -23.29 2.39
N THR A 180 14.92 -22.27 3.02
CA THR A 180 15.53 -22.37 4.36
C THR A 180 14.73 -21.67 5.45
N ALA A 181 13.67 -20.96 5.06
CA ALA A 181 12.81 -20.23 5.96
C ALA A 181 12.04 -21.20 6.87
N LYS A 182 11.76 -20.75 8.09
CA LYS A 182 10.96 -21.50 9.05
C LYS A 182 9.76 -20.67 9.46
N ASN A 183 8.59 -21.27 9.36
CA ASN A 183 7.41 -20.78 10.03
C ASN A 183 7.34 -21.41 11.42
N TYR A 184 7.21 -20.58 12.45
CA TYR A 184 7.17 -21.01 13.85
C TYR A 184 5.75 -21.13 14.40
N LEU A 185 4.73 -20.69 13.65
CA LEU A 185 3.35 -20.83 14.05
C LEU A 185 2.94 -22.30 13.91
N ILE A 186 2.50 -22.89 15.01
CA ILE A 186 1.87 -24.20 14.99
C ILE A 186 0.40 -23.97 14.65
N LYS A 187 0.00 -24.27 13.41
CA LYS A 187 -1.36 -24.12 12.89
C LYS A 187 -2.23 -25.32 13.31
N ASP A 188 -2.62 -25.39 14.57
CA ASP A 188 -3.55 -26.39 15.13
C ASP A 188 -4.97 -25.82 15.26
N THR A 189 -5.46 -25.17 14.21
CA THR A 189 -6.70 -24.37 14.21
C THR A 189 -7.96 -25.13 14.66
N LEU A 190 -7.95 -26.46 14.62
CA LEU A 190 -9.05 -27.31 15.05
C LEU A 190 -9.04 -27.64 16.55
N SER A 191 -7.99 -27.27 17.29
CA SER A 191 -7.88 -27.51 18.74
C SER A 191 -8.92 -26.73 19.55
N TYR A 192 -9.26 -25.52 19.10
CA TYR A 192 -10.19 -24.62 19.78
C TYR A 192 -11.24 -24.08 18.79
N PRO A 193 -12.21 -24.93 18.39
CA PRO A 193 -13.24 -24.51 17.46
C PRO A 193 -14.12 -23.41 18.09
N LYS A 194 -14.44 -22.39 17.29
CA LYS A 194 -15.40 -21.35 17.70
C LYS A 194 -16.79 -21.98 17.87
N ASN A 195 -17.49 -21.63 18.95
CA ASN A 195 -18.87 -22.03 19.20
C ASN A 195 -19.81 -20.83 18.99
N GLY A 196 -20.51 -20.81 17.85
CA GLY A 196 -21.31 -19.65 17.46
C GLY A 196 -20.43 -18.41 17.28
N LYS A 197 -20.69 -17.37 18.08
CA LYS A 197 -19.92 -16.11 18.09
C LYS A 197 -18.80 -16.08 19.13
N THR A 198 -18.58 -17.18 19.87
CA THR A 198 -17.64 -17.20 21.00
C THR A 198 -16.46 -18.12 20.73
N LEU A 199 -15.26 -17.55 20.81
CA LEU A 199 -13.99 -18.30 20.84
C LEU A 199 -13.50 -18.37 22.30
N GLU A 200 -13.28 -19.57 22.81
CA GLU A 200 -12.73 -19.80 24.14
C GLU A 200 -11.39 -20.51 24.05
N LEU A 201 -10.36 -19.91 24.65
CA LEU A 201 -9.02 -20.49 24.74
C LEU A 201 -8.70 -20.86 26.20
N PRO A 202 -8.31 -22.11 26.50
CA PRO A 202 -7.98 -22.52 27.86
C PRO A 202 -6.64 -21.92 28.29
N LEU A 203 -6.61 -21.34 29.48
CA LEU A 203 -5.39 -20.82 30.10
C LEU A 203 -4.83 -21.84 31.08
N THR A 204 -3.51 -21.85 31.23
CA THR A 204 -2.80 -22.78 32.12
C THR A 204 -3.14 -22.52 33.59
N ASN A 205 -3.54 -21.29 33.95
CA ASN A 205 -4.05 -20.96 35.28
C ASN A 205 -5.48 -21.46 35.57
N GLY A 206 -6.09 -22.24 34.67
CA GLY A 206 -7.43 -22.80 34.80
C GLY A 206 -8.58 -21.86 34.41
N LYS A 207 -8.27 -20.60 34.06
CA LYS A 207 -9.25 -19.66 33.48
C LYS A 207 -9.39 -19.88 31.98
N LYS A 208 -10.25 -19.09 31.34
CA LYS A 208 -10.42 -19.04 29.89
C LYS A 208 -10.21 -17.62 29.41
N LEU A 209 -9.57 -17.46 28.26
CA LEU A 209 -9.58 -16.24 27.48
C LEU A 209 -10.74 -16.34 26.48
N ILE A 210 -11.63 -15.35 26.48
CA ILE A 210 -12.89 -15.40 25.73
C ILE A 210 -12.96 -14.21 24.77
N PHE A 211 -13.23 -14.50 23.51
CA PHE A 211 -13.53 -13.51 22.48
C PHE A 211 -14.97 -13.71 22.00
N THR A 212 -15.67 -12.60 21.75
CA THR A 212 -17.04 -12.62 21.26
C THR A 212 -17.15 -11.74 20.04
N ASP A 213 -17.61 -12.33 18.94
CA ASP A 213 -17.84 -11.60 17.70
C ASP A 213 -18.96 -10.58 17.88
N LYS A 214 -18.77 -9.42 17.26
CA LYS A 214 -19.76 -8.36 17.11
C LYS A 214 -20.08 -8.27 15.63
N ASP A 215 -21.29 -8.68 15.30
CA ASP A 215 -21.83 -8.72 13.95
C ASP A 215 -22.75 -7.50 13.82
N ILE A 216 -22.13 -6.37 13.53
CA ILE A 216 -22.75 -5.05 13.48
C ILE A 216 -22.24 -4.41 12.20
N ASP A 217 -23.15 -3.88 11.38
CA ASP A 217 -22.84 -3.21 10.11
C ASP A 217 -22.33 -1.78 10.37
N ASN A 218 -21.17 -1.65 11.03
CA ASN A 218 -20.40 -0.42 11.26
C ASN A 218 -19.02 -0.72 11.90
N GLU A 219 -18.29 0.34 12.27
CA GLU A 219 -16.99 0.34 12.96
C GLU A 219 -16.86 -0.52 14.23
N LEU A 220 -17.97 -1.01 14.79
CA LEU A 220 -17.97 -1.91 15.95
C LEU A 220 -17.95 -3.39 15.56
N GLU A 221 -17.94 -3.72 14.26
CA GLU A 221 -17.76 -5.07 13.76
C GLU A 221 -16.45 -5.66 14.30
N ALA A 222 -16.52 -6.90 14.78
CA ALA A 222 -15.33 -7.64 15.17
C ALA A 222 -15.60 -9.14 15.06
N SER A 223 -14.70 -9.87 14.41
CA SER A 223 -14.71 -11.33 14.42
C SER A 223 -13.34 -11.89 14.75
N TYR A 224 -13.29 -12.89 15.63
CA TYR A 224 -12.03 -13.41 16.17
C TYR A 224 -11.83 -14.87 15.79
N SER A 225 -10.67 -15.29 15.29
CA SER A 225 -10.44 -16.71 14.99
C SER A 225 -9.12 -17.21 15.54
N TYR A 226 -9.12 -18.48 15.99
CA TYR A 226 -7.90 -19.09 16.49
C TYR A 226 -6.98 -19.45 15.33
N LYS A 227 -5.78 -18.86 15.32
CA LYS A 227 -4.79 -19.05 14.24
C LYS A 227 -3.79 -20.15 14.54
N GLY A 228 -3.54 -20.43 15.82
CA GLY A 228 -2.54 -21.38 16.27
C GLY A 228 -1.78 -20.89 17.50
N HIS A 229 -0.57 -21.40 17.72
CA HIS A 229 0.25 -21.00 18.86
C HIS A 229 1.75 -21.02 18.58
N TYR A 230 2.49 -20.37 19.49
CA TYR A 230 3.95 -20.31 19.52
C TYR A 230 4.47 -20.88 20.84
N ASP A 231 5.05 -22.08 20.80
CA ASP A 231 5.56 -22.75 22.01
C ASP A 231 6.65 -21.94 22.72
N PHE A 232 7.57 -21.35 21.94
CA PHE A 232 8.72 -20.63 22.51
C PHE A 232 8.34 -19.30 23.20
N LEU A 233 7.15 -18.75 22.89
CA LEU A 233 6.59 -17.60 23.60
C LEU A 233 5.54 -18.00 24.63
N ASN A 234 5.18 -19.27 24.70
CA ASN A 234 4.00 -19.73 25.42
C ASN A 234 2.76 -18.89 25.04
N ALA A 235 2.52 -18.66 23.74
CA ALA A 235 1.51 -17.72 23.28
C ALA A 235 0.49 -18.34 22.33
N PHE A 236 -0.79 -17.98 22.48
CA PHE A 236 -1.81 -18.15 21.45
C PHE A 236 -1.71 -17.04 20.41
N ALA A 237 -2.02 -17.35 19.15
CA ALA A 237 -2.23 -16.38 18.08
C ALA A 237 -3.71 -16.36 17.70
N VAL A 238 -4.30 -15.17 17.68
CA VAL A 238 -5.72 -14.93 17.37
C VAL A 238 -5.80 -13.88 16.27
N ASP A 239 -6.45 -14.22 15.16
CA ASP A 239 -6.81 -13.25 14.12
C ASP A 239 -8.01 -12.43 14.59
N GLY A 240 -7.97 -11.12 14.39
CA GLY A 240 -9.10 -10.22 14.49
C GLY A 240 -9.41 -9.61 13.13
N ASN A 241 -10.69 -9.61 12.74
CA ASN A 241 -11.17 -8.90 11.55
C ASN A 241 -12.24 -7.90 11.98
N TYR A 242 -12.15 -6.69 11.46
CA TYR A 242 -12.99 -5.54 11.77
C TYR A 242 -13.45 -4.90 10.44
N TRP A 243 -14.36 -3.93 10.50
CA TRP A 243 -14.99 -3.29 9.33
C TRP A 243 -13.98 -2.91 8.22
N GLU A 244 -12.86 -2.29 8.59
CA GLU A 244 -11.82 -1.82 7.65
C GLU A 244 -10.39 -2.18 8.11
N SER A 245 -10.25 -3.11 9.04
CA SER A 245 -8.93 -3.50 9.54
C SER A 245 -8.88 -4.96 9.95
N ALA A 246 -7.68 -5.50 10.03
CA ALA A 246 -7.42 -6.80 10.59
C ALA A 246 -6.14 -6.74 11.43
N ASP A 247 -6.02 -7.65 12.39
CA ASP A 247 -4.80 -7.80 13.18
C ASP A 247 -4.57 -9.26 13.56
N VAL A 248 -3.34 -9.54 14.01
CA VAL A 248 -3.01 -10.77 14.71
C VAL A 248 -2.53 -10.41 16.11
N ARG A 249 -3.21 -10.93 17.12
CA ARG A 249 -2.86 -10.68 18.52
C ARG A 249 -2.25 -11.91 19.15
N LEU A 250 -1.15 -11.72 19.87
CA LEU A 250 -0.48 -12.78 20.63
C LEU A 250 -0.84 -12.66 22.11
N PHE A 251 -1.34 -13.73 22.72
CA PHE A 251 -1.75 -13.77 24.12
C PHE A 251 -1.00 -14.86 24.88
N ASP A 252 -0.51 -14.54 26.08
CA ASP A 252 0.17 -15.54 26.93
C ASP A 252 -0.79 -16.65 27.37
N LYS A 253 -0.39 -17.90 27.19
CA LYS A 253 -1.19 -19.10 27.52
C LYS A 253 -1.31 -19.35 29.03
N GLN A 254 -0.52 -18.68 29.86
CA GLN A 254 -0.59 -18.79 31.32
C GLN A 254 -1.78 -18.02 31.87
N ASP A 255 -1.93 -16.75 31.50
CA ASP A 255 -2.90 -15.83 32.11
C ASP A 255 -3.75 -15.01 31.12
N GLY A 256 -3.49 -15.12 29.82
CA GLY A 256 -4.24 -14.47 28.76
C GLY A 256 -3.87 -13.00 28.54
N HIS A 257 -2.78 -12.51 29.12
CA HIS A 257 -2.37 -11.13 28.85
C HIS A 257 -1.92 -10.95 27.40
N LEU A 258 -2.21 -9.78 26.82
CA LEU A 258 -1.75 -9.41 25.48
C LEU A 258 -0.23 -9.20 25.50
N ILE A 259 0.48 -9.94 24.66
CA ILE A 259 1.93 -9.82 24.44
C ILE A 259 2.20 -8.74 23.40
N VAL A 260 1.53 -8.82 22.25
CA VAL A 260 1.69 -7.89 21.13
C VAL A 260 0.47 -7.95 20.22
N GLU A 261 0.13 -6.78 19.64
CA GLU A 261 -0.79 -6.63 18.53
C GLU A 261 0.04 -6.39 17.27
N CYS A 262 -0.18 -7.22 16.25
CA CYS A 262 0.53 -7.24 14.98
C CYS A 262 -0.44 -6.77 13.90
N GLY A 263 -0.04 -5.80 13.07
CA GLY A 263 -0.89 -5.32 11.97
C GLY A 263 -1.18 -6.37 10.90
N ASP A 264 -0.40 -7.46 10.84
CA ASP A 264 -0.64 -8.61 9.95
C ASP A 264 0.10 -9.84 10.50
N TYR A 265 0.25 -10.89 9.68
CA TYR A 265 0.87 -12.15 10.01
C TYR A 265 2.25 -11.97 10.68
N PRO A 266 2.44 -12.52 11.89
CA PRO A 266 3.69 -12.39 12.62
C PRO A 266 4.77 -13.37 12.10
N PHE A 267 5.88 -12.83 11.59
CA PHE A 267 7.05 -13.58 11.15
C PHE A 267 8.20 -13.43 12.14
N PHE A 268 8.61 -14.55 12.74
CA PHE A 268 9.74 -14.58 13.67
C PHE A 268 11.06 -14.86 12.97
N SER A 269 12.07 -14.16 13.44
CA SER A 269 13.46 -14.41 13.12
C SER A 269 13.95 -15.81 13.46
N ALA A 270 15.00 -16.26 12.78
CA ALA A 270 15.58 -17.59 12.99
C ALA A 270 16.11 -17.78 14.42
N ASP A 271 16.72 -16.73 14.98
CA ASP A 271 17.20 -16.67 16.36
C ASP A 271 16.10 -16.30 17.37
N LYS A 272 14.91 -15.93 16.87
CA LYS A 272 13.73 -15.50 17.64
C LYS A 272 13.97 -14.23 18.46
N ASN A 273 14.94 -13.40 18.09
CA ASN A 273 15.21 -12.12 18.73
C ASN A 273 14.40 -10.95 18.14
N TYR A 274 13.75 -11.19 17.01
CA TYR A 274 12.92 -10.24 16.27
C TYR A 274 11.60 -10.88 15.81
N LEU A 275 10.57 -10.04 15.80
CA LEU A 275 9.27 -10.29 15.20
C LEU A 275 9.01 -9.19 14.17
N MET A 276 8.48 -9.56 13.01
CA MET A 276 8.13 -8.64 11.95
C MET A 276 6.71 -8.92 11.42
N THR A 277 6.00 -7.87 11.05
CA THR A 277 4.82 -7.92 10.19
C THR A 277 5.08 -7.04 8.98
N LEU A 278 4.50 -7.39 7.84
CA LEU A 278 4.62 -6.62 6.62
C LEU A 278 3.33 -6.79 5.82
N HIS A 279 2.67 -5.69 5.46
CA HIS A 279 1.41 -5.74 4.74
C HIS A 279 1.28 -4.57 3.75
N ALA A 280 0.35 -4.73 2.81
CA ALA A 280 -0.02 -3.66 1.90
C ALA A 280 -1.23 -2.92 2.49
N ASP A 281 -1.12 -1.60 2.59
CA ASP A 281 -2.24 -0.72 2.85
C ASP A 281 -2.71 -0.13 1.50
N PRO A 282 -3.78 -0.66 0.89
CA PRO A 282 -4.27 -0.17 -0.38
C PRO A 282 -5.00 1.18 -0.29
N TYR A 283 -5.43 1.60 0.90
CA TYR A 283 -6.09 2.90 1.10
C TYR A 283 -5.07 4.03 1.08
N GLU A 284 -3.95 3.84 1.78
CA GLU A 284 -2.83 4.79 1.78
C GLU A 284 -1.84 4.54 0.62
N SER A 285 -1.99 3.42 -0.10
CA SER A 285 -1.04 2.94 -1.11
C SER A 285 0.38 2.80 -0.56
N THR A 286 0.54 2.16 0.60
CA THR A 286 1.83 1.99 1.29
C THR A 286 2.13 0.54 1.65
N GLY A 287 3.43 0.22 1.71
CA GLY A 287 3.91 -1.02 2.30
C GLY A 287 4.30 -0.80 3.76
N ASP A 288 3.62 -1.48 4.69
CA ASP A 288 3.74 -1.20 6.12
C ASP A 288 4.46 -2.32 6.85
N LEU A 289 5.68 -2.01 7.30
CA LEU A 289 6.55 -2.89 8.07
C LEU A 289 6.49 -2.53 9.55
N GLN A 290 6.12 -3.49 10.40
CA GLN A 290 6.33 -3.37 11.84
C GLN A 290 7.44 -4.32 12.29
N LEU A 291 8.38 -3.81 13.07
CA LEU A 291 9.50 -4.59 13.60
C LEU A 291 9.57 -4.44 15.11
N PHE A 292 9.75 -5.56 15.79
CA PHE A 292 9.77 -5.68 17.24
C PHE A 292 11.01 -6.46 17.69
N HIS A 293 11.53 -6.08 18.86
CA HIS A 293 12.47 -6.91 19.60
C HIS A 293 11.73 -7.98 20.40
N VAL A 294 12.30 -9.17 20.47
CA VAL A 294 11.82 -10.30 21.25
C VAL A 294 12.91 -10.71 22.23
N LYS A 295 12.67 -10.55 23.53
CA LYS A 295 13.63 -10.90 24.58
C LYS A 295 12.93 -11.48 25.80
N GLN A 296 13.27 -12.72 26.15
CA GLN A 296 12.72 -13.41 27.33
C GLN A 296 11.17 -13.39 27.38
N GLY A 297 10.53 -13.70 26.25
CA GLY A 297 9.06 -13.70 26.12
C GLY A 297 8.42 -12.31 26.00
N LYS A 298 9.20 -11.22 26.15
CA LYS A 298 8.70 -9.86 25.95
C LYS A 298 8.90 -9.43 24.51
N VAL A 299 7.85 -8.88 23.92
CA VAL A 299 7.86 -8.27 22.59
C VAL A 299 7.75 -6.76 22.76
N THR A 300 8.69 -6.00 22.21
CA THR A 300 8.72 -4.53 22.35
C THR A 300 8.88 -3.86 20.99
N PRO A 301 8.08 -2.83 20.67
CA PRO A 301 8.22 -2.08 19.41
C PRO A 301 9.65 -1.57 19.22
N MET A 302 10.18 -1.74 18.01
CA MET A 302 11.50 -1.29 17.64
C MET A 302 11.42 -0.21 16.56
N LEU A 303 10.71 -0.49 15.46
CA LEU A 303 10.66 0.36 14.28
C LEU A 303 9.40 0.04 13.47
N PHE A 304 8.56 1.04 13.16
CA PHE A 304 7.49 0.90 12.17
C PHE A 304 7.75 1.86 10.99
N VAL A 305 7.56 1.38 9.76
CA VAL A 305 7.88 2.12 8.53
C VAL A 305 6.76 1.93 7.50
N SER A 306 6.32 3.02 6.89
CA SER A 306 5.40 3.02 5.74
C SER A 306 6.15 3.41 4.47
N PHE A 307 6.36 2.45 3.58
CA PHE A 307 7.04 2.61 2.29
C PHE A 307 6.10 3.22 1.26
N LYS A 308 6.59 4.22 0.53
CA LYS A 308 5.77 5.10 -0.34
C LYS A 308 5.54 4.56 -1.75
N GLU A 309 6.51 3.83 -2.29
CA GLU A 309 6.57 3.55 -3.74
C GLU A 309 6.31 2.08 -4.07
N TRP A 310 6.18 1.22 -3.06
CA TRP A 310 5.96 -0.21 -3.24
C TRP A 310 5.14 -0.79 -2.11
N MET A 311 4.40 -1.85 -2.44
CA MET A 311 3.60 -2.63 -1.51
C MET A 311 4.00 -4.11 -1.58
N PRO A 312 4.07 -4.82 -0.45
CA PRO A 312 4.30 -6.25 -0.42
C PRO A 312 3.07 -7.01 -0.95
N THR A 313 3.24 -8.24 -1.40
CA THR A 313 2.11 -9.13 -1.67
C THR A 313 1.36 -9.49 -0.39
N TRP A 314 0.05 -9.75 -0.48
CA TRP A 314 -0.74 -10.34 0.61
C TRP A 314 -0.47 -11.84 0.84
N LYS A 315 0.34 -12.48 -0.01
CA LYS A 315 0.59 -13.93 0.06
C LYS A 315 1.60 -14.24 1.16
N GLU A 316 1.13 -14.74 2.30
CA GLU A 316 1.96 -15.10 3.47
C GLU A 316 3.20 -15.92 3.08
N GLU A 317 3.08 -16.85 2.12
CA GLU A 317 4.18 -17.72 1.69
C GLU A 317 5.32 -17.00 0.96
N LEU A 318 5.06 -15.79 0.46
CA LEU A 318 6.03 -14.94 -0.22
C LEU A 318 6.64 -13.88 0.70
N MET A 319 6.37 -13.97 2.01
CA MET A 319 6.98 -13.14 3.05
C MET A 319 7.60 -14.04 4.11
N PHE A 320 8.88 -13.84 4.43
CA PHE A 320 9.54 -14.70 5.41
C PHE A 320 10.84 -14.10 5.95
N TRP A 321 11.32 -14.69 7.05
CA TRP A 321 12.68 -14.51 7.53
C TRP A 321 13.59 -15.62 7.00
N GLY A 322 14.66 -15.23 6.31
CA GLY A 322 15.71 -16.13 5.87
C GLY A 322 16.59 -16.59 7.04
N LYS A 323 17.24 -17.75 6.87
CA LYS A 323 18.20 -18.27 7.86
C LYS A 323 19.42 -17.36 8.04
N ASP A 324 19.70 -16.51 7.06
CA ASP A 324 20.77 -15.53 7.04
C ASP A 324 20.47 -14.25 7.84
N GLY A 325 19.27 -14.16 8.44
CA GLY A 325 18.88 -13.01 9.24
C GLY A 325 18.21 -11.88 8.46
N CYS A 326 17.96 -12.07 7.16
CA CYS A 326 17.29 -11.07 6.34
C CYS A 326 15.79 -11.38 6.20
N ILE A 327 14.99 -10.34 6.01
CA ILE A 327 13.58 -10.44 5.63
C ILE A 327 13.52 -10.49 4.11
N TYR A 328 12.60 -11.29 3.59
CA TYR A 328 12.35 -11.43 2.16
C TYR A 328 10.87 -11.22 1.90
N THR A 329 10.55 -10.46 0.85
CA THR A 329 9.18 -10.27 0.39
C THR A 329 9.11 -10.19 -1.14
N ALA A 330 8.00 -10.66 -1.71
CA ALA A 330 7.60 -10.29 -3.06
C ALA A 330 6.79 -8.99 -3.01
N ALA A 331 7.06 -8.06 -3.90
CA ALA A 331 6.47 -6.72 -3.90
C ALA A 331 6.24 -6.18 -5.31
N ASN A 332 5.33 -5.21 -5.40
CA ASN A 332 5.01 -4.50 -6.63
C ASN A 332 5.11 -2.99 -6.38
N HIS A 333 5.44 -2.23 -7.42
CA HIS A 333 5.32 -0.77 -7.38
C HIS A 333 3.85 -0.39 -7.16
N ILE A 334 3.56 0.69 -6.43
CA ILE A 334 2.18 1.09 -6.09
C ILE A 334 1.27 1.19 -7.32
N ASP A 335 1.74 1.87 -8.37
CA ASP A 335 1.00 2.02 -9.65
C ASP A 335 0.91 0.73 -10.50
N GLY A 336 1.68 -0.29 -10.14
CA GLY A 336 1.68 -1.61 -10.79
C GLY A 336 1.10 -2.71 -9.92
N TYR A 337 0.54 -2.37 -8.76
CA TYR A 337 0.11 -3.33 -7.74
C TYR A 337 -1.16 -4.07 -8.15
N TRP A 338 -2.17 -3.34 -8.62
CA TRP A 338 -3.41 -3.91 -9.14
C TRP A 338 -3.29 -4.14 -10.64
N GLY A 339 -3.56 -5.35 -11.11
CA GLY A 339 -3.72 -5.66 -12.53
C GLY A 339 -4.96 -4.99 -13.14
N ASP A 340 -5.08 -5.07 -14.47
CA ASP A 340 -6.18 -4.44 -15.22
C ASP A 340 -7.59 -4.88 -14.78
N GLU A 341 -7.73 -6.08 -14.21
CA GLU A 341 -9.01 -6.61 -13.69
C GLU A 341 -9.22 -6.33 -12.19
N GLY A 342 -8.37 -5.53 -11.55
CA GLY A 342 -8.45 -5.21 -10.12
C GLY A 342 -7.91 -6.30 -9.19
N SER A 343 -7.35 -7.38 -9.73
CA SER A 343 -6.64 -8.41 -8.97
C SER A 343 -5.19 -8.03 -8.70
N LEU A 344 -4.55 -8.61 -7.67
CA LEU A 344 -3.11 -8.41 -7.45
C LEU A 344 -2.31 -8.80 -8.70
N ASN A 345 -1.38 -7.95 -9.10
CA ASN A 345 -0.46 -8.24 -10.19
C ASN A 345 0.51 -9.37 -9.81
N GLU A 346 0.38 -10.52 -10.48
CA GLU A 346 1.18 -11.71 -10.18
C GLU A 346 2.68 -11.56 -10.51
N ARG A 347 3.07 -10.52 -11.25
CA ARG A 347 4.46 -10.24 -11.60
C ARG A 347 5.13 -9.39 -10.55
N SER A 348 5.52 -10.01 -9.45
CA SER A 348 6.25 -9.34 -8.37
C SER A 348 7.76 -9.28 -8.63
N GLN A 349 8.38 -8.24 -8.08
CA GLN A 349 9.82 -8.19 -7.81
C GLN A 349 10.10 -8.68 -6.40
N PHE A 350 11.35 -8.99 -6.10
CA PHE A 350 11.74 -9.54 -4.81
C PHE A 350 12.65 -8.57 -4.08
N ILE A 351 12.35 -8.32 -2.81
CA ILE A 351 13.08 -7.41 -1.93
C ILE A 351 13.71 -8.23 -0.81
N ARG A 352 14.99 -7.97 -0.53
CA ARG A 352 15.66 -8.40 0.70
C ARG A 352 15.85 -7.18 1.61
N ILE A 353 15.47 -7.32 2.87
CA ILE A 353 15.60 -6.29 3.91
C ILE A 353 16.51 -6.80 5.02
N ARG A 354 17.57 -6.07 5.31
CA ARG A 354 18.50 -6.35 6.41
C ARG A 354 18.33 -5.31 7.51
N ILE A 355 18.26 -5.78 8.75
CA ILE A 355 18.31 -4.91 9.93
C ILE A 355 19.74 -4.41 10.11
N LEU A 356 19.92 -3.10 10.19
CA LEU A 356 21.21 -2.47 10.45
C LEU A 356 21.47 -2.36 11.96
N PRO A 357 22.73 -2.44 12.41
CA PRO A 357 23.09 -2.16 13.79
C PRO A 357 22.64 -0.76 14.20
N TYR A 358 22.12 -0.65 15.42
CA TYR A 358 21.72 0.61 16.05
C TYR A 358 22.89 1.46 16.50
#